data_AF-A0A939HHI8-F1
#
_entry.id   AF-A0A939HHI8-F1
#
_cell.length_a   1.000
_cell.length_b   1.000
_cell.length_c   1.000
_cell.angle_alpha   90.00
_cell.angle_beta   90.00
_cell.angle_gamma   90.00
#
_symmetry.space_group_name_H-M   'P 1'
#
loop_
_entity.id
_entity.type
_entity.pdbx_description
1 polymer ?
#
loop_
_entity_poly.entity_id
_entity_poly.type
_entity_poly.pdbx_seq_one_letter_code
_entity_poly.pdbx_strand_id
1 'polypeptide(L)'
;MLMAVTGMLPMVASMVGSDTALAGFGIHMVISVLVGLGLTVPFAGLLSSYGKGTLVGLGYGALWWVLGPLVIMPMILGMPLFMVDMMAGMSLLGHLAYGVILALVAVRVLKGQA
;
A
#
# COMPACT_ATOMS: atom_id res chain seq x y z
N MET A 1 -1.04 -6.13 11.73
CA MET A 1 -2.09 -6.26 12.77
C MET A 1 -3.48 -5.94 12.23
N LEU A 2 -3.73 -4.75 11.66
CA LEU A 2 -5.08 -4.37 11.20
C LEU A 2 -5.75 -5.42 10.28
N MET A 3 -5.06 -5.86 9.21
CA MET A 3 -5.63 -6.82 8.24
C MET A 3 -5.88 -8.22 8.81
N ALA A 4 -5.11 -8.62 9.83
CA ALA A 4 -5.21 -9.94 10.44
C ALA A 4 -6.46 -10.03 11.34
N VAL A 5 -6.83 -8.93 11.98
CA VAL A 5 -7.97 -8.88 12.90
C VAL A 5 -9.29 -8.66 12.15
N THR A 6 -9.26 -8.05 10.96
CA THR A 6 -10.46 -7.70 10.18
C THR A 6 -10.80 -8.69 9.06
N GLY A 7 -10.07 -9.81 8.95
CA GLY A 7 -10.31 -10.81 7.89
C GLY A 7 -9.89 -10.35 6.48
N MET A 8 -9.16 -9.25 6.34
CA MET A 8 -8.72 -8.77 5.03
C MET A 8 -7.64 -9.65 4.39
N LEU A 9 -6.85 -10.39 5.19
CA LEU A 9 -5.82 -11.27 4.64
C LEU A 9 -6.41 -12.41 3.77
N PRO A 10 -7.40 -13.20 4.25
CA PRO A 10 -8.15 -14.11 3.39
C PRO A 10 -8.76 -13.44 2.14
N MET A 11 -9.25 -12.21 2.28
CA MET A 11 -9.84 -11.46 1.16
C MET A 11 -8.82 -11.07 0.08
N VAL A 12 -7.56 -10.79 0.46
CA VAL A 12 -6.46 -10.61 -0.50
C VAL A 12 -6.07 -11.95 -1.13
N ALA A 13 -6.08 -13.03 -0.36
CA ALA A 13 -5.77 -14.37 -0.87
C ALA A 13 -6.76 -14.80 -1.97
N SER A 14 -8.03 -14.42 -1.85
CA SER A 14 -9.07 -14.83 -2.80
C SER A 14 -8.88 -14.23 -4.19
N MET A 15 -8.14 -13.13 -4.30
CA MET A 15 -7.76 -12.52 -5.59
C MET A 15 -6.94 -13.47 -6.48
N VAL A 16 -6.33 -14.50 -5.91
CA VAL A 16 -5.58 -15.55 -6.64
C VAL A 16 -6.15 -16.95 -6.42
N GLY A 17 -7.38 -17.05 -5.91
CA GLY A 17 -8.07 -18.33 -5.67
C GLY A 17 -7.66 -19.07 -4.39
N SER A 18 -7.02 -18.41 -3.42
CA SER A 18 -6.70 -18.98 -2.10
C SER A 18 -7.60 -18.39 -1.01
N ASP A 19 -7.78 -19.08 0.11
CA ASP A 19 -8.54 -18.62 1.28
C ASP A 19 -7.67 -18.48 2.55
N THR A 20 -6.43 -18.98 2.52
CA THR A 20 -5.55 -18.93 3.69
C THR A 20 -5.00 -17.52 3.96
N ALA A 21 -5.03 -17.12 5.23
CA ALA A 21 -4.47 -15.83 5.66
C ALA A 21 -2.95 -15.71 5.38
N LEU A 22 -2.22 -16.84 5.40
CA LEU A 22 -0.79 -16.88 5.11
C LEU A 22 -0.51 -16.55 3.64
N ALA A 23 -1.26 -17.14 2.70
CA ALA A 23 -1.14 -16.81 1.29
C ALA A 23 -1.47 -15.33 1.03
N GLY A 24 -2.55 -14.82 1.62
CA GLY A 24 -2.94 -13.42 1.52
C GLY A 24 -1.87 -12.47 2.06
N PHE A 25 -1.24 -12.82 3.18
CA PHE A 25 -0.10 -12.09 3.72
C PHE A 25 1.09 -12.08 2.73
N GLY A 26 1.47 -13.24 2.20
CA GLY A 26 2.56 -13.35 1.23
C GLY A 26 2.32 -12.49 -0.02
N ILE A 27 1.12 -12.57 -0.60
CA ILE A 27 0.72 -11.76 -1.76
C ILE A 27 0.78 -10.27 -1.42
N HIS A 28 0.23 -9.88 -0.26
CA HIS A 28 0.24 -8.49 0.16
C HIS A 28 1.68 -7.95 0.35
N MET A 29 2.60 -8.78 0.87
CA MET A 29 4.02 -8.42 0.97
C MET A 29 4.67 -8.24 -0.40
N VAL A 30 4.40 -9.13 -1.36
CA VAL A 30 4.92 -8.98 -2.73
C VAL A 30 4.42 -7.69 -3.36
N ILE A 31 3.12 -7.41 -3.26
CA ILE A 31 2.52 -6.16 -3.76
C ILE A 31 3.17 -4.95 -3.08
N SER A 32 3.35 -4.99 -1.76
CA SER A 32 4.00 -3.91 -1.00
C SER A 32 5.40 -3.63 -1.52
N VAL A 33 6.21 -4.66 -1.76
CA VAL A 33 7.57 -4.50 -2.32
C VAL A 33 7.52 -3.85 -3.71
N LEU A 34 6.65 -4.33 -4.60
CA LEU A 34 6.52 -3.79 -5.96
C LEU A 34 6.08 -2.32 -5.95
N VAL A 35 5.10 -1.99 -5.12
CA VAL A 35 4.64 -0.62 -4.90
C VAL A 35 5.77 0.24 -4.32
N GLY A 36 6.53 -0.29 -3.35
CA GLY A 36 7.66 0.39 -2.74
C GLY A 36 8.76 0.75 -3.73
N LEU A 37 9.11 -0.20 -4.59
CA LEU A 37 10.06 0.00 -5.69
C LEU A 37 9.51 1.01 -6.71
N GLY A 38 8.20 0.96 -6.99
CA GLY A 38 7.52 1.87 -7.90
C GLY A 38 7.58 3.34 -7.46
N LEU A 39 7.65 3.63 -6.16
CA LEU A 39 7.96 4.98 -5.68
C LEU A 39 9.47 5.25 -5.74
N THR A 40 10.26 4.35 -5.17
CA THR A 40 11.65 4.67 -4.82
C THR A 40 12.57 4.78 -6.02
N VAL A 41 12.43 3.87 -7.00
CA VAL A 41 13.34 3.77 -8.15
C VAL A 41 13.15 4.92 -9.15
N PRO A 42 11.95 5.14 -9.74
CA PRO A 42 11.76 6.20 -10.73
C PRO A 42 11.68 7.60 -10.11
N PHE A 43 11.26 7.73 -8.84
CA PHE A 43 11.04 9.03 -8.20
C PHE A 43 12.09 9.37 -7.13
N ALA A 44 13.28 8.76 -7.17
CA ALA A 44 14.36 9.02 -6.22
C ALA A 44 14.67 10.53 -6.05
N GLY A 45 14.62 11.32 -7.14
CA GLY A 45 14.84 12.77 -7.10
C GLY A 45 13.75 13.56 -6.35
N LEU A 46 12.54 13.01 -6.19
CA LEU A 46 11.49 13.61 -5.38
C LEU A 46 11.71 13.38 -3.87
N LEU A 47 12.53 12.39 -3.50
CA LEU A 47 12.79 11.94 -2.15
C LEU A 47 14.06 12.58 -1.55
N SER A 48 14.26 13.88 -1.80
CA SER A 48 15.50 14.59 -1.43
C SER A 48 15.58 15.05 0.04
N SER A 49 14.44 15.20 0.72
CA SER A 49 14.38 15.60 2.12
C SER A 49 13.26 14.87 2.85
N TYR A 50 13.35 14.79 4.19
CA TYR A 50 12.31 14.12 4.98
C TYR A 50 10.96 14.82 4.86
N GLY A 51 10.91 16.17 4.87
CA GLY A 51 9.66 16.90 4.70
C GLY A 51 8.99 16.68 3.34
N LYS A 52 9.76 16.77 2.25
CA LYS A 52 9.26 16.49 0.90
C LYS A 52 8.88 15.01 0.75
N GLY A 53 9.69 14.12 1.31
CA GLY A 53 9.45 12.68 1.36
C GLY A 53 8.13 12.35 2.04
N THR A 54 7.82 12.96 3.19
CA THR A 54 6.53 12.77 3.88
C THR A 54 5.34 13.16 2.99
N LEU A 55 5.40 14.33 2.33
CA LEU A 55 4.32 14.78 1.45
C LEU A 55 4.14 13.86 0.24
N VAL A 56 5.24 13.46 -0.40
CA VAL A 56 5.24 12.50 -1.50
C VAL A 56 4.69 11.16 -1.04
N GLY A 57 5.10 10.68 0.14
CA GLY A 57 4.64 9.43 0.74
C GLY A 57 3.15 9.44 1.06
N LEU A 58 2.62 10.54 1.62
CA LEU A 58 1.18 10.71 1.85
C LEU A 58 0.39 10.64 0.54
N GLY A 59 0.82 11.39 -0.48
CA GLY A 59 0.17 11.37 -1.80
C GLY A 59 0.22 10.00 -2.46
N TYR A 60 1.37 9.33 -2.37
CA TYR A 60 1.56 7.99 -2.92
C TYR A 60 0.74 6.92 -2.18
N GLY A 61 0.67 7.01 -0.85
CA GLY A 61 -0.20 6.16 -0.02
C GLY A 61 -1.67 6.36 -0.36
N ALA A 62 -2.13 7.61 -0.47
CA ALA A 62 -3.50 7.93 -0.87
C ALA A 62 -3.82 7.41 -2.29
N LEU A 63 -2.89 7.54 -3.23
CA LEU A 63 -3.03 6.99 -4.58
C LEU A 63 -3.25 5.47 -4.53
N TRP A 64 -2.41 4.74 -3.80
CA TRP A 64 -2.55 3.28 -3.70
C TRP A 64 -3.73 2.83 -2.86
N TRP A 65 -4.22 3.65 -1.94
CA TRP A 65 -5.50 3.41 -1.28
C TRP A 65 -6.67 3.48 -2.27
N VAL A 66 -6.66 4.43 -3.22
CA VAL A 66 -7.68 4.43 -4.27
C VAL A 66 -7.50 3.23 -5.18
N LEU A 67 -6.28 2.99 -5.68
CA LEU A 67 -6.04 1.94 -6.67
C LEU A 67 -6.25 0.53 -6.10
N GLY A 68 -5.77 0.23 -4.90
CA GLY A 68 -5.80 -1.10 -4.32
C GLY A 68 -7.20 -1.51 -3.87
N PRO A 69 -7.64 -1.10 -2.67
CA PRO A 69 -8.90 -1.56 -2.07
C PRO A 69 -10.17 -0.97 -2.71
N LEU A 70 -10.11 0.17 -3.43
CA LEU A 70 -11.32 0.76 -4.03
C LEU A 70 -11.53 0.43 -5.52
N VAL A 71 -10.47 0.00 -6.21
CA VAL A 71 -10.51 -0.25 -7.67
C VAL A 71 -10.07 -1.66 -8.02
N ILE A 72 -8.78 -1.99 -7.88
CA ILE A 72 -8.20 -3.26 -8.36
C ILE A 72 -8.84 -4.46 -7.68
N MET A 73 -8.91 -4.44 -6.35
CA MET A 73 -9.45 -5.55 -5.59
C MET A 73 -10.96 -5.75 -5.85
N PRO A 74 -11.82 -4.72 -5.76
CA PRO A 74 -13.21 -4.84 -6.14
C PRO A 74 -13.41 -5.30 -7.59
N MET A 75 -12.61 -4.81 -8.53
CA MET A 75 -12.67 -5.23 -9.93
C MET A 75 -12.37 -6.72 -10.11
N ILE A 76 -11.33 -7.24 -9.45
CA ILE A 76 -10.96 -8.67 -9.51
C ILE A 76 -12.03 -9.55 -8.86
N LEU A 77 -12.62 -9.10 -7.76
CA LEU A 77 -13.60 -9.86 -6.98
C LEU A 77 -15.06 -9.65 -7.41
N GLY A 78 -15.31 -8.83 -8.44
CA GLY A 78 -16.66 -8.50 -8.90
C GLY A 78 -17.49 -7.69 -7.90
N MET A 79 -16.84 -6.94 -7.01
CA MET A 79 -17.50 -6.05 -6.04
C MET A 79 -17.71 -4.64 -6.61
N PRO A 80 -18.62 -3.83 -6.03
CA PRO A 80 -18.79 -2.43 -6.44
C PRO A 80 -17.51 -1.60 -6.24
N LEU A 81 -17.17 -0.79 -7.25
CA LEU A 81 -15.99 0.10 -7.21
C LEU A 81 -16.28 1.34 -6.35
N PHE A 82 -15.23 1.94 -5.77
CA PHE A 82 -15.29 3.20 -5.01
C PHE A 82 -16.21 3.19 -3.79
N MET A 83 -16.47 2.02 -3.20
CA MET A 83 -17.20 1.92 -1.94
C MET A 83 -16.35 2.43 -0.78
N VAL A 84 -16.74 3.57 -0.20
CA VAL A 84 -16.06 4.18 0.95
C VAL A 84 -16.87 3.89 2.21
N ASP A 85 -16.56 2.76 2.86
CA ASP A 85 -17.12 2.36 4.14
C ASP A 85 -16.11 2.50 5.29
N MET A 86 -16.47 2.04 6.49
CA MET A 86 -15.57 2.07 7.65
C MET A 86 -14.28 1.28 7.40
N MET A 87 -14.35 0.16 6.67
CA MET A 87 -13.20 -0.68 6.35
C MET A 87 -12.26 0.03 5.38
N ALA A 88 -12.80 0.70 4.36
CA ALA A 88 -12.05 1.57 3.46
C ALA A 88 -11.38 2.71 4.21
N GLY A 89 -12.07 3.34 5.17
CA GLY A 89 -11.51 4.39 6.03
C GLY A 89 -10.34 3.90 6.89
N MET A 90 -10.46 2.72 7.51
CA MET A 90 -9.36 2.11 8.26
C MET A 90 -8.19 1.71 7.36
N SER A 91 -8.47 1.25 6.14
CA SER A 91 -7.47 0.95 5.12
C SER A 91 -6.70 2.20 4.69
N LEU A 92 -7.36 3.36 4.60
CA LEU A 92 -6.71 4.64 4.28
C LEU A 92 -5.59 4.95 5.26
N LEU A 93 -5.84 4.82 6.57
CA LEU A 93 -4.82 5.05 7.59
C LEU A 93 -3.60 4.15 7.38
N GLY A 94 -3.83 2.88 7.06
CA GLY A 94 -2.76 1.92 6.76
C GLY A 94 -1.93 2.33 5.54
N HIS A 95 -2.58 2.76 4.45
CA HIS A 95 -1.90 3.18 3.22
C HIS A 95 -1.14 4.50 3.39
N LEU A 96 -1.69 5.47 4.12
CA LEU A 96 -1.00 6.71 4.43
C LEU A 96 0.23 6.46 5.31
N ALA A 97 0.08 5.64 6.35
CA ALA A 97 1.20 5.26 7.21
C ALA A 97 2.28 4.52 6.42
N TYR A 98 1.88 3.56 5.58
CA TYR A 98 2.79 2.84 4.69
C TYR A 98 3.55 3.80 3.76
N GLY A 99 2.85 4.69 3.07
CA GLY A 99 3.46 5.63 2.13
C GLY A 99 4.46 6.57 2.79
N VAL A 100 4.15 7.09 3.99
CA VAL A 100 5.07 7.92 4.77
C VAL A 100 6.30 7.13 5.19
N ILE A 101 6.13 5.96 5.80
CA ILE A 101 7.26 5.13 6.27
C ILE A 101 8.16 4.75 5.09
N LEU A 102 7.57 4.29 3.99
CA LEU A 102 8.27 3.96 2.76
C LEU A 102 9.13 5.14 2.27
N ALA A 103 8.52 6.32 2.14
CA ALA A 103 9.23 7.49 1.63
C ALA A 103 10.36 7.94 2.57
N LEU A 104 10.15 7.91 3.89
CA LEU A 104 11.18 8.26 4.87
C LEU A 104 12.35 7.28 4.86
N VAL A 105 12.07 5.98 4.77
CA VAL A 105 13.10 4.95 4.63
C VAL A 105 13.85 5.12 3.31
N ALA A 106 13.15 5.38 2.22
CA ALA A 106 13.75 5.63 0.92
C ALA A 106 14.67 6.85 0.94
N VAL A 107 14.23 7.98 1.51
CA VAL A 107 15.07 9.18 1.72
C VAL A 107 16.35 8.81 2.49
N ARG A 108 16.22 8.03 3.57
CA ARG A 108 17.37 7.61 4.39
C ARG A 108 18.33 6.72 3.63
N VAL A 109 17.84 5.78 2.82
CA VAL A 109 18.65 4.88 2.00
C VAL A 109 19.38 5.66 0.91
N LEU A 110 18.66 6.49 0.16
CA LEU A 110 19.21 7.29 -0.94
C LEU A 110 20.29 8.25 -0.45
N LYS A 111 20.10 8.89 0.71
CA LYS A 111 21.13 9.75 1.33
C LYS A 111 22.36 9.00 1.82
N GLY A 112 22.24 7.71 2.12
CA GLY A 112 23.39 6.88 2.52
C GLY A 112 24.24 6.40 1.34
N GLN A 113 23.76 6.59 0.12
CA GLN A 113 24.42 6.18 -1.13
C GLN A 113 25.07 7.36 -1.87
N ALA A 114 24.85 8.60 -1.41
CA ALA A 114 25.42 9.83 -1.96
C ALA A 114 26.63 10.28 -1.14
#